data_AF-A0A4Q3VAA5-F1
#
_entry.id   AF-A0A4Q3VAA5-F1
#
_cell.length_a   1.000
_cell.length_b   1.000
_cell.length_c   1.000
_cell.angle_alpha   90.00
_cell.angle_beta   90.00
_cell.angle_gamma   90.00
#
_symmetry.space_group_name_H-M   'P 1'
#
loop_
_entity.id
_entity.type
_entity.pdbx_description
1 polymer ?
#
loop_
_entity_poly.entity_id
_entity_poly.type
_entity_poly.pdbx_seq_one_letter_code
_entity_poly.pdbx_strand_id
1 'polypeptide(L)'
;MAQARTARRTSLEAYMEALASFNDFEAEVGEVAAEIAEMADLMVYGAAELQKNLDRWPSRERLQVMARDWNASHAALMCLWQHLTPAEQRQAPNLPRMDGGDPSRPIV
;
A
#
# COMPACT_ATOMS: atom_id res chain seq x y z
N MET A 1 -16.78 -34.72 -15.72
CA MET A 1 -15.96 -34.34 -14.53
C MET A 1 -14.93 -33.29 -14.93
N ALA A 2 -15.36 -32.04 -15.20
CA ALA A 2 -14.47 -30.97 -15.68
C ALA A 2 -14.62 -29.65 -14.88
N GLN A 3 -15.23 -29.69 -13.70
CA GLN A 3 -15.54 -28.49 -12.90
C GLN A 3 -14.63 -28.29 -11.67
N ALA A 4 -13.74 -29.23 -11.36
CA ALA A 4 -12.87 -29.12 -10.17
C ALA A 4 -11.49 -28.48 -10.45
N ARG A 5 -11.18 -28.16 -11.71
CA ARG A 5 -9.87 -27.60 -12.11
C ARG A 5 -9.79 -26.07 -12.11
N THR A 6 -10.90 -25.37 -11.88
CA THR A 6 -10.97 -23.90 -12.04
C THR A 6 -11.03 -23.12 -10.73
N ALA A 7 -10.86 -23.73 -9.55
CA ALA A 7 -11.14 -23.04 -8.28
C ALA A 7 -10.15 -23.30 -7.14
N ARG A 8 -8.86 -23.43 -7.45
CA ARG A 8 -7.79 -23.21 -6.46
C ARG A 8 -6.73 -22.35 -7.10
N ARG A 9 -6.97 -21.05 -7.09
CA ARG A 9 -5.87 -20.08 -7.13
C ARG A 9 -4.90 -20.48 -6.02
N THR A 10 -3.62 -20.65 -6.31
CA THR A 10 -2.68 -21.01 -5.25
C THR A 10 -2.63 -19.86 -4.23
N SER A 11 -2.43 -20.18 -2.96
CA SER A 11 -2.29 -19.17 -1.89
C SER A 11 -1.19 -18.16 -2.24
N LEU A 12 -0.14 -18.62 -2.90
CA LEU A 12 0.93 -17.78 -3.46
C LEU A 12 0.45 -16.82 -4.56
N GLU A 13 -0.33 -17.28 -5.54
CA GLU A 13 -0.89 -16.40 -6.59
C GLU A 13 -1.81 -15.32 -6.01
N ALA A 14 -2.62 -15.66 -5.00
CA ALA A 14 -3.49 -14.71 -4.32
C ALA A 14 -2.67 -13.65 -3.54
N TYR A 15 -1.60 -14.09 -2.86
CA TYR A 15 -0.67 -13.18 -2.19
C TYR A 15 0.04 -12.25 -3.18
N MET A 16 0.53 -12.78 -4.31
CA MET A 16 1.25 -11.98 -5.32
C MET A 16 0.37 -10.91 -5.96
N GLU A 17 -0.90 -11.22 -6.26
CA GLU A 17 -1.84 -10.21 -6.76
C GLU A 17 -2.15 -9.15 -5.71
N ALA A 18 -2.41 -9.57 -4.47
CA ALA A 18 -2.65 -8.63 -3.37
C ALA A 18 -1.44 -7.72 -3.13
N LEU A 19 -0.22 -8.25 -3.23
CA LEU A 19 1.01 -7.49 -3.11
C LEU A 19 1.18 -6.47 -4.24
N ALA A 20 0.88 -6.86 -5.48
CA ALA A 20 0.92 -5.93 -6.62
C ALA A 20 -0.08 -4.78 -6.43
N SER A 21 -1.32 -5.10 -6.07
CA SER A 21 -2.35 -4.09 -5.78
C SER A 21 -1.98 -3.18 -4.61
N PHE A 22 -1.34 -3.73 -3.57
CA PHE A 22 -0.87 -2.95 -2.43
C PHE A 22 0.26 -2.00 -2.84
N ASN A 23 1.19 -2.43 -3.69
CA ASN A 23 2.27 -1.59 -4.19
C ASN A 23 1.76 -0.45 -5.07
N ASP A 24 0.76 -0.70 -5.91
CA ASP A 24 0.13 0.36 -6.72
C ASP A 24 -0.55 1.41 -5.81
N PHE A 25 -1.19 0.96 -4.73
CA PHE A 25 -1.78 1.84 -3.74
C PHE A 25 -0.73 2.64 -2.96
N GLU A 26 0.38 2.01 -2.56
CA GLU A 26 1.53 2.68 -1.93
C GLU A 26 2.11 3.78 -2.83
N ALA A 27 2.18 3.54 -4.14
CA ALA A 27 2.61 4.55 -5.10
C ALA A 27 1.67 5.78 -5.10
N GLU A 28 0.35 5.57 -5.10
CA GLU A 28 -0.63 6.67 -4.99
C GLU A 28 -0.48 7.44 -3.67
N VAL A 29 -0.27 6.73 -2.54
CA VAL A 29 0.00 7.37 -1.24
C VAL A 29 1.28 8.21 -1.32
N GLY A 30 2.33 7.71 -1.97
CA GLY A 30 3.58 8.43 -2.19
C GLY A 30 3.41 9.71 -3.01
N GLU A 31 2.59 9.68 -4.05
CA GLU A 31 2.26 10.87 -4.85
C GLU A 31 1.54 11.92 -4.00
N VAL A 32 0.53 11.52 -3.23
CA VAL A 32 -0.19 12.44 -2.32
C VAL A 32 0.73 12.99 -1.24
N ALA A 33 1.67 12.19 -0.72
CA ALA A 33 2.67 12.67 0.24
C ALA A 33 3.61 13.72 -0.36
N ALA A 34 4.01 13.55 -1.61
CA ALA A 34 4.81 14.53 -2.34
C ALA A 34 4.05 15.84 -2.56
N GLU A 35 2.76 15.77 -2.93
CA GLU A 35 1.90 16.96 -3.07
C GLU A 35 1.74 17.72 -1.74
N ILE A 36 1.57 17.00 -0.63
CA ILE A 36 1.49 17.63 0.71
C ILE A 36 2.81 18.31 1.07
N ALA A 37 3.95 17.69 0.77
CA ALA A 37 5.28 18.26 1.03
C ALA A 37 5.51 19.53 0.20
N GLU A 38 5.20 19.52 -1.10
CA GLU A 38 5.30 20.70 -1.96
C GLU A 38 4.44 21.86 -1.45
N MET A 39 3.24 21.56 -0.99
CA MET A 39 2.34 22.56 -0.42
C MET A 39 2.84 23.12 0.91
N ALA A 40 3.45 22.29 1.76
CA ALA A 40 4.10 22.76 2.97
C ALA A 40 5.24 23.73 2.64
N ASP A 41 6.04 23.45 1.60
CA ASP A 41 7.07 24.37 1.13
C ASP A 41 6.48 25.69 0.61
N LEU A 42 5.37 25.64 -0.15
CA LEU A 42 4.67 26.84 -0.63
C LEU A 42 4.11 27.70 0.50
N MET A 43 3.63 27.09 1.60
CA MET A 43 3.17 27.83 2.78
C MET A 43 4.31 28.63 3.45
N VAL A 44 5.55 28.13 3.37
CA VAL A 44 6.72 28.79 3.97
C VAL A 44 7.34 29.81 3.01
N TYR A 45 7.44 29.48 1.72
CA TYR A 45 8.29 30.22 0.78
C TYR A 45 7.56 30.88 -0.40
N GLY A 46 6.26 30.61 -0.62
CA GLY A 46 5.59 30.96 -1.88
C GLY A 46 4.09 31.22 -1.77
N ALA A 47 3.68 32.19 -0.96
CA ALA A 47 2.26 32.48 -0.69
C ALA A 47 1.42 32.81 -1.95
N ALA A 48 2.00 33.45 -2.98
CA ALA A 48 1.28 33.75 -4.23
C ALA A 48 1.05 32.48 -5.09
N GLU A 49 1.93 31.51 -4.97
CA GLU A 49 1.88 30.22 -5.66
C GLU A 49 1.00 29.24 -4.89
N LEU A 50 0.95 29.35 -3.56
CA LEU A 50 0.03 28.59 -2.71
C LEU A 50 -1.42 28.77 -3.15
N GLN A 51 -1.86 30.00 -3.38
CA GLN A 51 -3.25 30.30 -3.77
C GLN A 51 -3.65 29.61 -5.10
N LYS A 52 -2.70 29.43 -6.01
CA LYS A 52 -2.91 28.75 -7.31
C LYS A 52 -2.96 27.23 -7.16
N ASN A 53 -2.42 26.69 -6.07
CA ASN A 53 -2.30 25.26 -5.86
C ASN A 53 -3.30 24.71 -4.84
N LEU A 54 -3.93 25.54 -3.99
CA LEU A 54 -4.89 25.10 -2.95
C LEU A 54 -5.97 24.14 -3.44
N ASP A 55 -6.42 24.26 -4.70
CA ASP A 55 -7.42 23.38 -5.30
C ASP A 55 -6.93 21.93 -5.49
N ARG A 56 -5.60 21.71 -5.48
CA ARG A 56 -4.95 20.40 -5.53
C ARG A 56 -4.78 19.78 -4.14
N TRP A 57 -5.08 20.51 -3.07
CA TRP A 57 -4.94 19.98 -1.71
C TRP A 57 -5.90 18.81 -1.48
N PRO A 58 -5.42 17.64 -1.05
CA PRO A 58 -6.30 16.49 -0.82
C PRO A 58 -7.30 16.79 0.29
N SER A 59 -8.57 16.48 0.05
CA SER A 59 -9.60 16.66 1.06
C SER A 59 -9.34 15.76 2.27
N ARG A 60 -9.74 16.21 3.46
CA ARG A 60 -9.65 15.39 4.69
C ARG A 60 -10.36 14.04 4.53
N GLU A 61 -11.50 14.04 3.85
CA GLU A 61 -12.27 12.82 3.58
C GLU A 61 -11.47 11.86 2.68
N ARG A 62 -10.83 12.36 1.62
CA ARG A 62 -9.96 11.55 0.75
C ARG A 62 -8.83 10.91 1.57
N LEU A 63 -8.15 11.69 2.40
CA LEU A 63 -7.06 11.17 3.24
C LEU A 63 -7.55 10.12 4.25
N GLN A 64 -8.74 10.28 4.82
CA GLN A 64 -9.34 9.29 5.72
C GLN A 64 -9.70 7.99 5.01
N VAL A 65 -10.24 8.09 3.79
CA VAL A 65 -10.53 6.92 2.94
C VAL A 65 -9.24 6.20 2.59
N MET A 66 -8.22 6.92 2.10
CA MET A 66 -6.91 6.34 1.80
C MET A 66 -6.30 5.64 3.02
N ALA A 67 -6.31 6.27 4.20
CA ALA A 67 -5.78 5.65 5.41
C ALA A 67 -6.55 4.38 5.80
N ARG A 68 -7.88 4.35 5.64
CA ARG A 68 -8.69 3.16 5.91
C ARG A 68 -8.38 2.04 4.91
N ASP A 69 -8.32 2.38 3.63
CA ASP A 69 -8.13 1.42 2.54
C ASP A 69 -6.70 0.86 2.55
N TRP A 70 -5.72 1.67 2.97
CA TRP A 70 -4.36 1.22 3.28
C TRP A 70 -4.36 0.14 4.35
N ASN A 71 -4.97 0.42 5.51
CA ASN A 71 -5.03 -0.51 6.64
C ASN A 71 -5.75 -1.81 6.27
N ALA A 72 -6.83 -1.72 5.50
CA ALA A 72 -7.58 -2.89 5.05
C ALA A 72 -6.76 -3.76 4.09
N SER A 73 -6.10 -3.14 3.12
CA SER A 73 -5.24 -3.82 2.14
C SER A 73 -4.02 -4.46 2.81
N HIS A 74 -3.42 -3.74 3.77
CA HIS A 74 -2.34 -4.24 4.61
C HIS A 74 -2.75 -5.49 5.40
N ALA A 75 -3.88 -5.42 6.11
CA ALA A 75 -4.39 -6.53 6.90
C ALA A 75 -4.71 -7.76 6.02
N ALA A 76 -5.27 -7.55 4.83
CA ALA A 76 -5.53 -8.61 3.87
C ALA A 76 -4.23 -9.27 3.38
N LEU A 77 -3.20 -8.48 3.07
CA LEU A 77 -1.89 -8.96 2.66
C LEU A 77 -1.21 -9.79 3.76
N MET A 78 -1.28 -9.32 5.01
CA MET A 78 -0.75 -10.06 6.17
C MET A 78 -1.49 -11.37 6.41
N CYS A 79 -2.81 -11.36 6.26
CA CYS A 79 -3.62 -12.56 6.34
C CYS A 79 -3.19 -13.58 5.29
N LEU A 80 -3.02 -13.17 4.03
CA LEU A 80 -2.57 -14.05 2.95
C LEU A 80 -1.15 -14.59 3.20
N TRP A 81 -0.23 -13.74 3.67
CA TRP A 81 1.13 -14.16 4.02
C TRP A 81 1.16 -15.27 5.08
N GLN A 82 0.32 -15.18 6.11
CA GLN A 82 0.21 -16.19 7.17
C GLN A 82 -0.34 -17.52 6.67
N HIS A 83 -1.09 -17.53 5.56
CA HIS A 83 -1.62 -18.74 4.95
C HIS A 83 -0.62 -19.39 3.96
N LEU A 84 0.49 -18.73 3.63
CA LEU A 84 1.55 -19.32 2.81
C LEU A 84 2.32 -20.37 3.60
N THR A 85 2.67 -21.48 2.95
CA THR A 85 3.62 -22.45 3.49
C THR A 85 5.04 -21.86 3.55
N PRO A 86 5.95 -22.40 4.38
CA PRO A 86 7.34 -21.95 4.41
C PRO A 86 8.06 -22.04 3.06
N ALA A 87 7.67 -22.97 2.20
CA ALA A 87 8.22 -23.09 0.85
C ALA A 87 7.73 -21.96 -0.07
N GLU A 88 6.45 -21.58 0.03
CA GLU A 88 5.87 -20.47 -0.72
C GLU A 88 6.40 -19.11 -0.22
N GLN A 89 6.56 -18.93 1.09
CA GLN A 89 7.13 -17.68 1.65
C GLN A 89 8.55 -17.41 1.15
N ARG A 90 9.35 -18.45 0.88
CA ARG A 90 10.70 -18.30 0.29
C ARG A 90 10.67 -17.93 -1.19
N GLN A 91 9.56 -18.20 -1.89
CA GLN A 91 9.38 -17.87 -3.30
C GLN A 91 8.64 -16.54 -3.48
N ALA A 92 7.86 -16.15 -2.49
CA ALA A 92 7.13 -14.90 -2.45
C ALA A 92 8.11 -13.71 -2.35
N PRO A 93 7.86 -12.61 -3.08
CA PRO A 93 8.59 -11.37 -2.87
C PRO A 93 8.38 -10.89 -1.43
N ASN A 94 9.46 -10.38 -0.84
CA ASN A 94 9.41 -9.81 0.49
C ASN A 94 8.37 -8.69 0.54
N LEU A 95 7.70 -8.58 1.67
CA LEU A 95 6.89 -7.41 1.97
C LEU A 95 7.77 -6.16 1.83
N PRO A 96 7.23 -5.04 1.29
CA PRO A 96 7.89 -3.76 1.36
C PRO A 96 8.33 -3.52 2.82
N ARG A 97 9.48 -2.87 3.03
CA ARG A 97 9.95 -2.57 4.38
C ARG A 97 8.91 -1.72 5.09
N MET A 98 8.17 -2.37 5.97
CA MET A 98 7.10 -1.72 6.72
C MET A 98 7.65 -1.27 8.07
N ASP A 99 8.42 -0.19 7.99
CA ASP A 99 8.84 0.66 9.12
C ASP A 99 10.23 0.32 9.67
N GLY A 100 11.06 1.36 9.82
CA GLY A 100 12.39 1.31 10.41
C GLY A 100 12.41 1.10 11.93
N GLY A 101 11.67 0.12 12.48
CA GLY A 101 11.69 -0.11 13.93
C GLY A 101 10.85 -1.22 14.56
N ASP A 102 10.10 -2.07 13.83
CA ASP A 102 9.32 -3.16 14.46
C ASP A 102 10.07 -4.52 14.40
N PRO A 103 10.59 -5.05 15.53
CA PRO A 103 11.32 -6.32 15.59
C PRO A 103 10.43 -7.58 15.49
N SER A 104 9.10 -7.43 15.40
CA SER A 104 8.17 -8.57 15.27
C SER A 104 7.79 -8.90 13.82
N ARG A 105 8.19 -8.07 12.85
CA ARG A 105 7.95 -8.31 11.42
C ARG A 105 9.12 -9.10 10.83
N PRO A 106 8.88 -10.19 10.07
CA PRO A 106 9.95 -11.05 9.59
C PRO A 106 10.92 -10.25 8.73
N ILE A 107 12.15 -10.16 9.24
CA ILE A 107 13.34 -9.79 8.49
C ILE A 107 13.57 -10.90 7.48
N VAL A 108 13.53 -10.55 6.20
CA VAL A 108 14.15 -11.34 5.15
C VAL A 108 15.43 -10.65 4.75
#